data_AF-A0A1Q7ULJ7-F1
#
_entry.id   AF-A0A1Q7ULJ7-F1
#
_cell.length_a   1.000
_cell.length_b   1.000
_cell.length_c   1.000
_cell.angle_alpha   90.00
_cell.angle_beta   90.00
_cell.angle_gamma   90.00
#
_symmetry.space_group_name_H-M   'P 1'
#
loop_
_entity.id
_entity.type
_entity.pdbx_description
1 polymer ?
#
loop_
_entity_poly.entity_id
_entity_poly.type
_entity_poly.pdbx_seq_one_letter_code
_entity_poly.pdbx_strand_id
1 'polypeptide(L)'
;MRSALVIALVAVLAGCGGTSRPKRVPNVRYERLDVAEARLDARGLGWEEIGGGTFGVIVRSNWYVREQIPAPGHTATTVRLVVERCDDD
;
A
#
# COMPACT_ATOMS: atom_id res chain seq x y z
N MET A 1 18.50 -9.75 53.80
CA MET A 1 18.43 -10.63 52.62
C MET A 1 17.42 -10.04 51.65
N ARG A 2 17.90 -9.56 50.49
CA ARG A 2 17.19 -9.44 49.20
C ARG A 2 15.88 -8.63 49.16
N SER A 3 15.99 -7.31 49.29
CA SER A 3 15.02 -6.38 48.71
C SER A 3 15.67 -5.70 47.53
N ALA A 4 15.40 -6.18 46.32
CA ALA A 4 15.70 -5.46 45.08
C ALA A 4 14.45 -5.56 44.19
N LEU A 5 13.67 -4.50 44.29
CA LEU A 5 12.47 -4.22 43.53
C LEU A 5 12.84 -4.11 42.04
N VAL A 6 12.52 -5.11 41.23
CA VAL A 6 12.72 -5.05 39.78
C VAL A 6 11.49 -4.35 39.18
N ILE A 7 11.57 -3.02 39.05
CA ILE A 7 10.61 -2.24 38.26
C ILE A 7 10.92 -2.52 36.79
N ALA A 8 10.20 -3.47 36.20
CA ALA A 8 10.24 -3.72 34.77
C ALA A 8 9.53 -2.55 34.05
N LEU A 9 10.32 -1.79 33.29
CA LEU A 9 9.94 -0.63 32.52
C LEU A 9 9.01 -1.04 31.36
N VAL A 10 7.70 -0.98 31.56
CA VAL A 10 6.71 -1.12 30.47
C VAL A 10 6.60 0.24 29.77
N ALA A 11 7.59 0.56 28.93
CA ALA A 11 7.47 1.64 27.96
C ALA A 11 6.50 1.18 26.87
N VAL A 12 5.20 1.41 27.10
CA VAL A 12 4.18 1.26 26.07
C VAL A 12 4.56 2.20 24.93
N LEU A 13 4.97 1.61 23.81
CA LEU A 13 5.19 2.29 22.54
C LEU A 13 3.92 3.10 22.24
N ALA A 14 3.97 4.41 22.45
CA ALA A 14 3.00 5.34 21.90
C ALA A 14 3.18 5.27 20.38
N GLY A 15 2.45 4.35 19.74
CA GLY A 15 2.36 4.28 18.30
C GLY A 15 1.81 5.62 17.82
N CYS A 16 2.61 6.37 17.09
CA CYS A 16 2.15 7.53 16.34
C CYS A 16 1.21 7.05 15.22
N GLY A 17 -0.02 6.71 15.57
CA GLY A 17 -1.12 6.49 14.64
C GLY A 17 -1.56 7.83 14.06
N GLY A 18 -0.70 8.43 13.23
CA GLY A 18 -1.06 9.64 12.50
C GLY A 18 -2.16 9.30 11.50
N THR A 19 -3.34 9.90 11.65
CA THR A 19 -4.44 9.75 10.69
C THR A 19 -3.93 10.06 9.29
N SER A 20 -4.03 9.08 8.38
CA SER A 20 -3.65 9.24 6.98
C SER A 20 -4.38 10.45 6.40
N ARG A 21 -3.64 11.52 6.10
CA ARG A 21 -4.21 12.71 5.47
C ARG A 21 -4.41 12.42 3.97
N PRO A 22 -5.55 12.83 3.38
CA PRO A 22 -5.76 12.72 1.95
C PRO A 22 -4.65 13.45 1.17
N LYS A 23 -4.14 12.83 0.10
CA LYS A 23 -3.09 13.37 -0.78
C LYS A 23 -3.51 13.25 -2.24
N ARG A 24 -2.91 14.06 -3.11
CA ARG A 24 -3.16 13.96 -4.55
C ARG A 24 -2.67 12.63 -5.10
N VAL A 25 -3.57 11.94 -5.78
CA VAL A 25 -3.35 10.63 -6.36
C VAL A 25 -2.55 10.78 -7.67
N PRO A 26 -1.39 10.13 -7.80
CA PRO A 26 -0.63 10.12 -9.05
C PRO A 26 -1.32 9.24 -10.10
N ASN A 27 -0.92 9.42 -11.37
CA ASN A 27 -1.25 8.45 -12.41
C ASN A 27 -0.28 7.27 -12.32
N VAL A 28 -0.84 6.07 -12.16
CA VAL A 28 -0.14 4.78 -12.15
C VAL A 28 -0.76 3.79 -13.13
N ARG A 29 -1.72 4.22 -13.96
CA ARG A 29 -2.28 3.37 -15.01
C ARG A 29 -1.19 2.93 -15.98
N TYR A 30 -1.28 1.68 -16.40
CA TYR A 30 -0.36 0.98 -17.30
C TYR A 30 1.05 0.78 -16.75
N GLU A 31 1.27 1.06 -15.47
CA GLU A 31 2.53 0.73 -14.81
C GLU A 31 2.51 -0.72 -14.33
N ARG A 32 3.69 -1.33 -14.29
CA ARG A 32 3.87 -2.60 -13.57
C ARG A 32 3.44 -2.41 -12.12
N LEU A 33 2.75 -3.39 -11.58
CA LEU A 33 2.08 -3.29 -10.28
C LEU A 33 3.08 -2.99 -9.15
N ASP A 34 4.25 -3.62 -9.15
CA ASP A 34 5.33 -3.34 -8.19
C ASP A 34 5.81 -1.87 -8.23
N VAL A 35 5.88 -1.26 -9.43
CA VAL A 35 6.25 0.15 -9.59
C VAL A 35 5.14 1.07 -9.12
N ALA A 36 3.88 0.72 -9.43
CA ALA A 36 2.72 1.48 -9.02
C ALA A 36 2.60 1.53 -7.48
N GLU A 37 2.71 0.38 -6.81
CA GLU A 37 2.70 0.26 -5.34
C GLU A 37 3.82 1.10 -4.71
N ALA A 38 5.06 0.93 -5.16
CA ALA A 38 6.21 1.67 -4.64
C ALA A 38 6.02 3.20 -4.79
N ARG A 39 5.40 3.64 -5.89
CA ARG A 39 5.10 5.06 -6.12
C ARG A 39 4.02 5.59 -5.18
N LEU A 40 3.01 4.79 -4.87
CA LEU A 40 1.95 5.16 -3.93
C LEU A 40 2.49 5.21 -2.50
N ASP A 41 3.30 4.22 -2.11
CA ASP A 41 3.98 4.16 -0.82
C ASP A 41 4.93 5.35 -0.62
N ALA A 42 5.71 5.73 -1.64
CA ALA A 42 6.58 6.90 -1.61
C ALA A 42 5.79 8.22 -1.40
N ARG A 43 4.52 8.25 -1.79
CA ARG A 43 3.60 9.36 -1.48
C ARG A 43 2.85 9.17 -0.17
N GLY A 44 3.00 8.04 0.50
CA GLY A 44 2.23 7.64 1.68
C GLY A 44 0.74 7.61 1.39
N LEU A 45 0.37 7.04 0.24
CA LEU A 45 -0.97 6.64 -0.14
C LEU A 45 -1.06 5.13 0.06
N GLY A 46 -2.10 4.66 0.75
CA GLY A 46 -2.41 3.24 0.77
C GLY A 46 -2.88 2.76 -0.59
N TRP A 47 -2.92 1.45 -0.78
CA TRP A 47 -3.42 0.85 -1.99
C TRP A 47 -4.12 -0.48 -1.73
N GLU A 48 -5.02 -0.84 -2.64
CA GLU A 48 -5.76 -2.10 -2.63
C GLU A 48 -5.75 -2.69 -4.02
N GLU A 49 -5.35 -3.96 -4.13
CA GLU A 49 -5.30 -4.69 -5.39
C GLU A 49 -6.64 -5.40 -5.67
N ILE A 50 -7.14 -5.30 -6.90
CA ILE A 50 -8.26 -6.10 -7.44
C ILE A 50 -7.81 -6.78 -8.72
N GLY A 51 -7.86 -8.10 -8.75
CA GLY A 51 -7.43 -8.92 -9.89
C GLY A 51 -6.73 -10.17 -9.41
N GLY A 52 -5.84 -10.75 -10.22
CA GLY A 52 -5.06 -11.92 -9.80
C GLY A 52 -5.67 -13.29 -10.12
N GLY A 53 -6.93 -13.35 -10.55
CA GLY A 53 -7.64 -14.61 -10.72
C GLY A 53 -7.82 -15.36 -9.39
N THR A 54 -8.00 -16.69 -9.44
CA THR A 54 -8.29 -17.51 -8.25
C THR A 54 -7.20 -17.46 -7.18
N PHE A 55 -5.94 -17.22 -7.57
CA PHE A 55 -4.80 -17.23 -6.66
C PHE A 55 -4.35 -15.84 -6.22
N GLY A 56 -4.94 -14.77 -6.77
CA GLY A 56 -4.47 -13.41 -6.54
C GLY A 56 -3.15 -13.11 -7.27
N VAL A 57 -2.56 -11.97 -6.94
CA VAL A 57 -1.27 -11.53 -7.49
C VAL A 57 -0.12 -12.22 -6.74
N ILE A 58 0.50 -13.21 -7.37
CA ILE A 58 1.66 -13.91 -6.78
C ILE A 58 2.97 -13.17 -7.06
N VAL A 59 3.20 -12.77 -8.31
CA VAL A 59 4.44 -12.13 -8.76
C VAL A 59 4.10 -10.76 -9.36
N ARG A 60 4.07 -9.72 -8.51
CA ARG A 60 3.65 -8.34 -8.86
C ARG A 60 4.31 -7.79 -10.12
N SER A 61 5.56 -8.15 -10.39
CA SER A 61 6.29 -7.73 -11.58
C SER A 61 5.70 -8.19 -12.91
N ASN A 62 4.79 -9.19 -12.88
CA ASN A 62 4.11 -9.76 -14.04
C ASN A 62 2.72 -9.16 -14.26
N TRP A 63 2.30 -8.22 -13.41
CA TRP A 63 0.99 -7.58 -13.45
C TRP A 63 1.12 -6.10 -13.76
N TYR A 64 0.09 -5.55 -14.38
CA TYR A 64 0.00 -4.15 -14.76
C TYR A 64 -1.31 -3.56 -14.25
N VAL A 65 -1.28 -2.28 -13.89
CA VAL A 65 -2.47 -1.54 -13.48
C VAL A 65 -3.29 -1.20 -14.73
N ARG A 66 -4.41 -1.88 -14.95
CA ARG A 66 -5.33 -1.55 -16.04
C ARG A 66 -6.15 -0.31 -15.72
N GLU A 67 -6.66 -0.25 -14.49
CA GLU A 67 -7.47 0.86 -14.00
C GLU A 67 -7.06 1.26 -12.59
N GLN A 68 -7.30 2.53 -12.24
CA GLN A 68 -7.10 3.05 -10.89
C GLN A 68 -8.31 3.85 -10.44
N ILE A 69 -8.64 3.75 -9.15
CA ILE A 69 -9.73 4.49 -8.53
C ILE A 69 -9.26 5.05 -7.18
N PRO A 70 -9.39 6.36 -6.91
CA PRO A 70 -9.93 7.38 -7.81
C PRO A 70 -8.99 7.68 -8.99
N ALA A 71 -9.54 8.38 -9.98
CA ALA A 71 -8.77 8.84 -11.12
C ALA A 71 -7.59 9.75 -10.68
N PRO A 72 -6.54 9.87 -11.50
CA PRO A 72 -5.40 10.75 -11.20
C PRO A 72 -5.85 12.19 -10.93
N GLY A 73 -5.15 12.86 -10.00
CA GLY A 73 -5.40 14.27 -9.63
C GLY A 73 -6.45 14.46 -8.52
N HIS A 74 -7.30 13.46 -8.28
CA HIS A 74 -8.18 13.43 -7.10
C HIS A 74 -7.38 13.30 -5.81
N THR A 75 -8.02 13.61 -4.68
CA THR A 75 -7.39 13.46 -3.36
C THR A 75 -7.97 12.25 -2.66
N ALA A 76 -7.12 11.36 -2.15
CA ALA A 76 -7.53 10.19 -1.39
C ALA A 76 -6.45 9.78 -0.38
N THR A 77 -6.81 8.88 0.53
CA THR A 77 -5.86 8.19 1.41
C THR A 77 -5.43 6.84 0.85
N THR A 78 -6.29 6.22 0.04
CA THR A 78 -6.11 4.88 -0.53
C THR A 78 -6.48 4.90 -2.01
N VAL A 79 -5.74 4.16 -2.84
CA VAL A 79 -6.00 3.99 -4.27
C VAL A 79 -6.23 2.53 -4.59
N ARG A 80 -7.35 2.23 -5.23
CA ARG A 80 -7.66 0.88 -5.70
C ARG A 80 -7.08 0.67 -7.09
N LEU A 81 -6.37 -0.43 -7.27
CA LEU A 81 -5.68 -0.81 -8.50
C LEU A 81 -6.36 -2.05 -9.07
N VAL A 82 -6.94 -1.92 -10.26
CA VAL A 82 -7.44 -3.07 -11.02
C VAL A 82 -6.29 -3.57 -11.88
N VAL A 83 -5.92 -4.84 -11.73
CA VAL A 83 -4.69 -5.38 -12.29
C VAL A 83 -4.95 -6.51 -13.28
N GLU A 84 -4.12 -6.57 -14.31
CA GLU A 84 -4.13 -7.62 -15.33
C GLU A 84 -2.73 -8.14 -15.60
N ARG A 85 -2.62 -9.39 -16.08
CA ARG A 85 -1.37 -9.89 -16.65
C ARG A 85 -1.23 -9.35 -18.07
N CYS A 86 -0.02 -8.93 -18.43
CA CYS A 86 0.36 -8.95 -19.83
C CYS A 86 0.63 -10.41 -20.18
N ASP A 87 -0.29 -11.04 -20.90
CA ASP A 87 0.05 -12.27 -21.60
C ASP A 87 0.74 -11.84 -22.89
N ASP A 88 1.98 -12.28 -23.07
CA ASP A 88 2.65 -12.24 -24.37
C ASP A 88 1.89 -13.21 -25.27
N ASP A 89 1.10 -12.69 -26.22
CA ASP A 89 0.52 -13.47 -27.32
C ASP A 89 1.63 -14.12 -28.19
#